data_AF-A0A1Q4F8Y1-F1
#
_entry.id   AF-A0A1Q4F8Y1-F1
#
_cell.length_a   1.000
_cell.length_b   1.000
_cell.length_c   1.000
_cell.angle_alpha   90.00
_cell.angle_beta   90.00
_cell.angle_gamma   90.00
#
_symmetry.space_group_name_H-M   'P 1'
#
loop_
_entity.id
_entity.type
_entity.pdbx_description
1 polymer ?
#
loop_
_entity_poly.entity_id
_entity_poly.type
_entity_poly.pdbx_seq_one_letter_code
_entity_poly.pdbx_strand_id
1 'polypeptide(L)'
;MFWDQRYNEMDWVSGYRSIIARVIERGNADDWQEMLRFYGQSKIINALLHEIKYLPDFAIEDACNYFNLRKEDLLCYTRKQSRREHWI
;
A
#
# COMPACT_ATOMS: atom_id res chain seq x y z
N MET A 1 11.51 -15.00 -3.40
CA MET A 1 10.80 -13.95 -2.65
C MET A 1 10.51 -12.79 -3.61
N PHE A 2 9.42 -12.02 -3.46
CA PHE A 2 9.18 -10.86 -4.34
C PHE A 2 10.32 -9.82 -4.23
N TRP A 3 10.90 -9.71 -3.03
CA TRP A 3 12.06 -8.86 -2.73
C TRP A 3 13.37 -9.28 -3.40
N ASP A 4 13.50 -10.52 -3.89
CA ASP A 4 14.72 -11.00 -4.56
C ASP A 4 14.85 -10.49 -6.01
N GLN A 5 13.79 -9.90 -6.57
CA GLN A 5 13.85 -9.29 -7.89
C GLN A 5 14.61 -7.96 -7.79
N ARG A 6 15.89 -8.00 -8.17
CA ARG A 6 16.86 -6.89 -8.11
C ARG A 6 16.33 -5.62 -8.83
N TYR A 7 15.72 -4.71 -8.07
CA TYR A 7 15.62 -3.29 -8.43
C TYR A 7 16.81 -2.55 -7.80
N ASN A 8 17.30 -1.48 -8.43
CA ASN A 8 18.42 -0.69 -7.90
C ASN A 8 17.96 0.09 -6.66
N GLU A 9 18.77 0.20 -5.60
CA GLU A 9 18.48 0.92 -4.34
C GLU A 9 17.82 2.30 -4.57
N MET A 10 18.25 3.01 -5.61
CA MET A 10 17.71 4.31 -6.03
C MET A 10 16.24 4.27 -6.50
N ASP A 11 15.81 3.18 -7.13
CA ASP A 11 14.42 2.96 -7.55
C ASP A 11 13.50 2.67 -6.35
N TRP A 12 14.03 2.06 -5.28
CA TRP A 12 13.28 1.79 -4.06
C TRP A 12 12.97 3.06 -3.26
N VAL A 13 13.87 4.04 -3.31
CA VAL A 13 13.69 5.32 -2.61
C VAL A 13 12.69 6.22 -3.34
N SER A 14 12.75 6.27 -4.68
CA SER A 14 11.87 7.12 -5.50
C SER A 14 10.51 6.46 -5.80
N GLY A 15 10.49 5.13 -5.91
CA GLY A 15 9.31 4.32 -6.28
C GLY A 15 8.57 3.67 -5.13
N TYR A 16 8.89 4.01 -3.86
CA TYR A 16 8.38 3.29 -2.67
C TYR A 16 6.86 3.10 -2.65
N ARG A 17 6.08 4.08 -3.11
CA ARG A 17 4.61 3.98 -3.16
C ARG A 17 4.13 2.80 -3.99
N SER A 18 4.74 2.63 -5.16
CA SER A 18 4.41 1.54 -6.10
C SER A 18 4.85 0.19 -5.56
N ILE A 19 5.97 0.15 -4.83
CA ILE A 19 6.49 -1.06 -4.19
C ILE A 19 5.56 -1.48 -3.04
N ILE A 20 5.26 -0.56 -2.12
CA ILE A 20 4.34 -0.80 -1.00
C ILE A 20 2.99 -1.30 -1.52
N ALA A 21 2.39 -0.61 -2.51
CA ALA A 21 1.12 -1.04 -3.08
C ALA A 21 1.19 -2.46 -3.68
N ARG A 22 2.28 -2.79 -4.36
CA ARG A 22 2.45 -4.12 -4.99
C ARG A 22 2.68 -5.23 -3.96
N VAL A 23 3.43 -4.97 -2.90
CA VAL A 23 3.65 -5.93 -1.80
C VAL A 23 2.33 -6.19 -1.07
N ILE A 24 1.55 -5.15 -0.82
CA ILE A 24 0.22 -5.31 -0.20
C ILE A 24 -0.70 -6.11 -1.14
N GLU A 25 -0.67 -5.86 -2.45
CA GLU A 25 -1.53 -6.53 -3.42
C GLU A 25 -1.15 -8.00 -3.69
N ARG A 26 0.15 -8.35 -3.67
CA ARG A 26 0.63 -9.64 -4.21
C ARG A 26 1.72 -10.32 -3.38
N GLY A 27 2.25 -9.64 -2.36
CA GLY A 27 3.32 -10.14 -1.52
C GLY A 27 2.84 -11.18 -0.53
N ASN A 28 3.72 -12.12 -0.17
CA ASN A 28 3.49 -13.09 0.88
C ASN A 28 3.90 -12.54 2.27
N ALA A 29 3.73 -13.32 3.33
CA ALA A 29 4.04 -12.87 4.69
C ALA A 29 5.51 -12.40 4.86
N ASP A 30 6.47 -13.10 4.26
CA ASP A 30 7.89 -12.70 4.30
C ASP A 30 8.09 -11.37 3.57
N ASP A 31 7.37 -11.17 2.47
CA ASP A 31 7.43 -9.92 1.73
C ASP A 31 6.87 -8.75 2.54
N TRP A 32 5.81 -8.96 3.31
CA TRP A 32 5.27 -7.94 4.21
C TRP A 32 6.25 -7.60 5.34
N GLN A 33 6.93 -8.59 5.91
CA GLN A 33 7.93 -8.38 6.96
C GLN A 33 9.14 -7.60 6.45
N GLU A 34 9.65 -7.94 5.26
CA GLU A 34 10.78 -7.22 4.67
C GLU A 34 10.39 -5.78 4.29
N MET A 35 9.16 -5.56 3.80
CA MET A 35 8.60 -4.21 3.59
C MET A 35 8.68 -3.36 4.85
N LEU A 36 8.23 -3.94 5.97
CA LEU A 36 8.18 -3.27 7.26
C LEU A 36 9.57 -2.96 7.79
N ARG A 37 10.49 -3.92 7.65
CA ARG A 37 11.88 -3.75 8.04
C ARG A 37 12.57 -2.65 7.23
N PHE A 38 12.33 -2.58 5.93
CA PHE A 38 13.00 -1.65 5.03
C PHE A 38 12.42 -0.22 5.09
N TYR A 39 11.10 -0.08 5.00
CA TYR A 39 10.46 1.25 4.95
C TYR A 39 10.03 1.77 6.32
N GLY A 40 9.80 0.88 7.29
CA GLY A 40 9.20 1.22 8.57
C GLY A 40 7.67 1.42 8.48
N GLN A 41 6.97 0.99 9.53
CA GLN A 41 5.51 1.07 9.60
C GLN A 41 4.98 2.50 9.40
N SER A 42 5.62 3.51 10.00
CA SER A 42 5.16 4.90 9.87
C SER A 42 5.15 5.39 8.42
N LYS A 43 6.15 5.02 7.61
CA LYS A 43 6.22 5.42 6.20
C LYS A 43 5.17 4.70 5.37
N ILE A 44 4.93 3.43 5.66
CA ILE A 44 3.91 2.63 4.98
C ILE A 44 2.50 3.18 5.26
N ILE A 45 2.19 3.46 6.53
CA ILE A 45 0.91 4.06 6.92
C ILE A 45 0.75 5.43 6.25
N ASN A 46 1.76 6.30 6.29
CA ASN A 46 1.69 7.59 5.62
C ASN A 46 1.41 7.46 4.11
N ALA A 47 2.08 6.50 3.44
CA ALA A 47 1.84 6.24 2.03
C ALA A 47 0.39 5.79 1.75
N LEU A 48 -0.15 4.90 2.59
CA LEU A 48 -1.52 4.41 2.50
C LEU A 48 -2.58 5.52 2.70
N LEU A 49 -2.35 6.40 3.68
CA LEU A 49 -3.29 7.47 4.03
C LEU A 49 -3.25 8.66 3.06
N HIS A 50 -2.11 8.93 2.42
CA HIS A 50 -1.91 10.22 1.73
C HIS A 50 -1.36 10.15 0.31
N GLU A 51 -0.90 8.99 -0.16
CA GLU A 51 -0.12 8.96 -1.40
C GLU A 51 -0.54 7.86 -2.38
N ILE A 52 -0.92 6.68 -1.89
CA ILE A 52 -1.36 5.55 -2.70
C ILE A 52 -2.81 5.82 -3.16
N LYS A 53 -2.96 6.01 -4.47
CA LYS A 53 -4.21 6.47 -5.07
C LYS A 53 -5.17 5.33 -5.43
N TYR A 54 -4.67 4.10 -5.45
CA TYR A 54 -5.42 2.92 -5.86
C TYR A 54 -4.84 1.68 -5.18
N LEU A 55 -5.74 0.86 -4.65
CA LEU A 55 -5.55 -0.54 -4.26
C LEU A 55 -6.85 -1.29 -4.59
N PRO A 56 -6.78 -2.58 -4.97
CA PRO A 56 -7.98 -3.40 -5.08
C PRO A 56 -8.62 -3.63 -3.70
N ASP A 57 -9.92 -3.97 -3.68
CA ASP A 57 -10.69 -4.04 -2.43
C ASP A 57 -10.12 -5.07 -1.45
N PHE A 58 -9.68 -6.24 -1.92
CA PHE A 58 -9.06 -7.25 -1.05
C PHE A 58 -7.77 -6.74 -0.39
N ALA A 59 -6.94 -6.00 -1.12
CA ALA A 59 -5.68 -5.44 -0.61
C ALA A 59 -5.92 -4.31 0.41
N ILE A 60 -7.03 -3.58 0.26
CA ILE A 60 -7.48 -2.62 1.27
C ILE A 60 -7.86 -3.34 2.56
N GLU A 61 -8.65 -4.42 2.47
CA GLU A 61 -9.03 -5.21 3.65
C GLU A 61 -7.81 -5.81 4.35
N ASP A 62 -6.87 -6.39 3.59
CA ASP A 62 -5.63 -6.93 4.14
C ASP A 62 -4.78 -5.86 4.85
N ALA A 63 -4.62 -4.68 4.24
CA ALA A 63 -3.90 -3.57 4.85
C ALA A 63 -4.60 -3.04 6.12
N CYS A 64 -5.93 -2.91 6.10
CA CYS A 64 -6.73 -2.50 7.24
C CYS A 64 -6.58 -3.49 8.41
N ASN A 65 -6.70 -4.79 8.14
CA ASN A 65 -6.55 -5.84 9.14
C ASN A 65 -5.13 -5.87 9.72
N TYR A 66 -4.11 -5.74 8.87
CA TYR A 66 -2.72 -5.81 9.29
C TYR A 66 -2.30 -4.59 10.13
N PHE A 67 -2.67 -3.38 9.70
CA PHE A 67 -2.26 -2.13 10.34
C PHE A 67 -3.27 -1.58 11.34
N ASN A 68 -4.39 -2.29 11.56
CA ASN A 68 -5.52 -1.82 12.36
C ASN A 68 -6.02 -0.44 11.92
N LEU A 69 -6.18 -0.25 10.61
CA LEU A 69 -6.66 0.97 9.97
C LEU A 69 -8.13 0.80 9.56
N ARG A 70 -8.85 1.92 9.43
CA ARG A 70 -10.17 1.91 8.81
C ARG A 70 -10.03 2.23 7.33
N LYS A 71 -10.84 1.59 6.48
CA LYS A 71 -10.85 1.85 5.03
C LYS A 71 -11.13 3.32 4.71
N GLU A 72 -11.94 3.99 5.52
CA GLU A 72 -12.27 5.42 5.39
C GLU A 72 -11.06 6.33 5.60
N ASP A 73 -9.99 5.85 6.23
CA ASP A 73 -8.76 6.62 6.42
C ASP A 73 -7.84 6.54 5.18
N LEU A 74 -8.04 5.53 4.30
CA LEU A 74 -7.18 5.31 3.13
C LEU A 74 -7.51 6.26 1.98
N LEU A 75 -6.48 6.87 1.37
CA LEU A 75 -6.64 7.77 0.21
C LEU A 75 -7.31 7.07 -0.98
N CYS A 76 -6.90 5.82 -1.24
CA CYS A 76 -7.43 5.05 -2.38
C CYS A 76 -8.93 4.76 -2.23
N TYR A 77 -9.41 4.52 -1.01
CA TYR A 77 -10.81 4.22 -0.73
C TYR A 77 -11.70 5.46 -0.79
N THR A 78 -11.31 6.54 -0.12
CA THR A 78 -12.05 7.81 -0.12
C THR A 78 -12.23 8.38 -1.54
N ARG A 79 -11.18 8.28 -2.38
CA ARG A 79 -11.26 8.65 -3.80
C ARG A 79 -12.22 7.79 -4.61
N LYS A 80 -12.25 6.48 -4.33
CA LYS A 80 -13.17 5.55 -5.01
C LYS A 80 -14.62 5.89 -4.67
N GLN A 81 -14.90 6.26 -3.41
CA GLN A 81 -16.23 6.68 -2.97
C GLN A 81 -16.66 8.00 -3.62
N SER A 82 -15.84 9.06 -3.55
CA SER A 82 -16.16 10.35 -4.18
C SER A 82 -16.43 10.21 -5.68
N ARG A 83 -15.68 9.36 -6.39
CA ARG A 83 -15.93 9.10 -7.81
C ARG A 83 -17.21 8.33 -8.09
N ARG A 84 -17.80 7.61 -7.13
CA ARG A 84 -19.09 6.92 -7.30
C ARG A 84 -20.27 7.88 -7.15
N GLU A 85 -20.19 8.85 -6.24
CA GLU A 85 -21.26 9.84 -5.98
C GLU A 85 -21.52 10.78 -7.17
N HIS A 86 -20.57 10.93 -8.11
CA HIS A 86 -20.68 11.85 -9.26
C HIS A 86 -21.32 11.24 -10.53
N TRP A 87 -21.79 9.99 -10.49
CA TRP A 87 -22.46 9.34 -11.63
C TRP A 87 -23.98 9.23 -11.44
N ILE A 88 -24.60 10.27 -10.89
CA ILE A 88 -26.06 10.40 -10.71
C ILE A 88 -26.57 11.53 -11.59
#